data_AF-A0A968LYD8-F1
#
_entry.id   AF-A0A968LYD8-F1
#
_cell.length_a   1.000
_cell.length_b   1.000
_cell.length_c   1.000
_cell.angle_alpha   90.00
_cell.angle_beta   90.00
_cell.angle_gamma   90.00
#
_symmetry.space_group_name_H-M   'P 1'
#
loop_
_entity.id
_entity.type
_entity.pdbx_description
1 polymer ?
#
loop_
_entity_poly.entity_id
_entity_poly.type
_entity_poly.pdbx_seq_one_letter_code
_entity_poly.pdbx_strand_id
1 'polypeptide(L)'
;MKNKEFYKLLKKTKSNSGFTLTELLVGLFMSIFVIGALGFGLMTVLASSQSESSKVKARTENSRALDFMSDEVRRARTIDTNLLNARVTASTTDKTAFNVTDTNIDLSTRAFNSDTTTKKKIVFALDIPEVTFSSSLGADSDVSTPERIIYFLKSASGTNWKGPSVLYRWGPPLSAEGNYTTGDWTEQVLIDGIDNTHIAVSPCATGEILTPPRLTGTAPTLTGTALSTAATGFHACINGTNTAQLFLTGQTKTASGVNNDSQTNDTQVVARSRETLEDQTDDNTSVSWSVEGLGGALNCGEGNDKEWDMKTDFSNDPDPQKTVSWTQNSSGGSQAQPIEINPKSPLNITSTAQGGDCTSTAPESLSHEVDFNDPRTFNGDHETDLLWDNSNVKEKDGVSDHERVHFFKQGFNIPTEYKGYDAKKNELYEQADGDQLSLGRFLYGKGLAIPLNNGDNPDLSTTTFKLPTKDELKSYLEASSLLEAEKLKFKVLGKDQRIVAFEVGQTDLNEDNNGASITGGNPGFDLQDNIFIVTSNVFETKKFKSDCFGVSGCSGGTSTNNSGSGSGEYP
;
A
#
# COMPACT_ATOMS: atom_id res chain seq x y z
N MET A 1 -38.77 48.98 -41.83
CA MET A 1 -37.62 49.85 -42.16
C MET A 1 -36.83 49.22 -43.31
N LYS A 2 -36.38 50.05 -44.27
CA LYS A 2 -35.96 49.63 -45.63
C LYS A 2 -34.51 49.12 -45.64
N ASN A 3 -34.34 47.82 -45.85
CA ASN A 3 -33.05 47.10 -45.90
C ASN A 3 -32.27 47.30 -47.22
N LYS A 4 -32.36 48.48 -47.85
CA LYS A 4 -31.73 48.78 -49.15
C LYS A 4 -30.39 49.52 -49.04
N GLU A 5 -30.04 50.02 -47.85
CA GLU A 5 -28.78 50.76 -47.62
C GLU A 5 -27.60 49.82 -47.30
N PHE A 6 -27.83 48.65 -46.67
CA PHE A 6 -26.74 47.73 -46.31
C PHE A 6 -26.07 47.06 -47.52
N TYR A 7 -26.82 46.84 -48.60
CA TYR A 7 -26.28 46.22 -49.82
C TYR A 7 -25.34 47.15 -50.61
N LYS A 8 -25.39 48.46 -50.34
CA LYS A 8 -24.50 49.44 -50.99
C LYS A 8 -23.11 49.50 -50.35
N LEU A 9 -22.97 49.08 -49.09
CA LEU A 9 -21.68 49.05 -48.39
C LEU A 9 -20.83 47.82 -48.75
N LEU A 10 -21.42 46.76 -49.29
CA LEU A 10 -20.70 45.56 -49.74
C LEU A 10 -20.23 45.61 -51.21
N LYS A 11 -20.59 46.67 -51.96
CA LYS A 11 -20.19 46.83 -53.37
C LYS A 11 -18.95 47.72 -53.51
N LYS A 12 -17.92 47.46 -52.71
CA LYS A 12 -16.58 48.04 -52.93
C LYS A 12 -15.95 47.28 -54.10
N THR A 13 -15.65 48.01 -55.15
CA THR A 13 -15.01 47.57 -56.39
C THR A 13 -13.82 46.66 -56.09
N LYS A 14 -13.90 45.39 -56.53
CA LYS A 14 -12.72 44.54 -56.65
C LYS A 14 -11.84 45.13 -57.75
N SER A 15 -10.93 46.02 -57.37
CA SER A 15 -9.68 46.17 -58.09
C SER A 15 -9.01 44.80 -58.03
N ASN A 16 -9.03 44.07 -59.13
CA ASN A 16 -8.15 42.93 -59.32
C ASN A 16 -6.72 43.48 -59.46
N SER A 17 -6.16 43.99 -58.37
CA SER A 17 -4.73 44.19 -58.26
C SER A 17 -4.15 42.79 -58.22
N GLY A 18 -3.81 42.26 -59.40
CA GLY A 18 -3.07 41.01 -59.49
C GLY A 18 -1.84 41.13 -58.60
N PHE A 19 -1.56 40.09 -57.81
CA PHE A 19 -0.37 40.05 -56.99
C PHE A 19 0.84 40.28 -57.87
N THR A 20 1.69 41.24 -57.48
CA THR A 20 2.97 41.41 -58.15
C THR A 20 3.81 40.15 -57.93
N LEU A 21 4.60 39.73 -58.92
CA LEU A 21 5.46 38.55 -58.82
C LEU A 21 6.32 38.58 -57.54
N THR A 22 6.75 39.77 -57.15
CA THR A 22 7.53 40.04 -55.92
C THR A 22 6.74 39.78 -54.63
N GLU A 23 5.45 40.15 -54.56
CA GLU A 23 4.61 39.85 -53.38
C GLU A 23 4.39 38.34 -53.21
N LEU A 24 4.19 37.63 -54.33
CA LEU A 24 4.00 36.18 -54.30
C LEU A 24 5.28 35.46 -53.85
N LEU A 25 6.45 35.94 -54.30
CA LEU A 25 7.74 35.44 -53.86
C LEU A 25 7.96 35.65 -52.35
N VAL A 26 7.69 36.85 -51.84
CA VAL A 26 7.84 37.16 -50.40
C VAL A 26 6.87 36.35 -49.55
N GLY A 27 5.61 36.20 -50.00
CA GLY A 27 4.61 35.37 -49.32
C GLY A 27 5.04 33.90 -49.22
N LEU A 28 5.65 33.35 -50.29
CA LEU A 28 6.19 31.99 -50.28
C LEU A 28 7.32 31.84 -49.26
N PHE A 29 8.28 32.77 -49.24
CA PHE A 29 9.39 32.72 -48.28
C PHE A 29 8.89 32.81 -46.83
N MET A 30 8.01 33.76 -46.52
CA MET A 30 7.45 33.89 -45.16
C MET A 30 6.67 32.64 -44.73
N SER A 31 5.94 32.01 -45.65
CA SER A 31 5.21 30.77 -45.37
C SER A 31 6.16 29.62 -45.01
N ILE A 32 7.30 29.49 -45.71
CA ILE A 32 8.31 28.47 -45.39
C ILE A 32 8.87 28.66 -43.98
N PHE A 33 9.16 29.90 -43.57
CA PHE A 33 9.65 30.19 -42.22
C PHE A 33 8.62 29.87 -41.14
N VAL A 34 7.36 30.28 -41.34
CA VAL A 34 6.29 30.04 -40.36
C VAL A 34 6.00 28.53 -40.23
N ILE A 35 5.89 27.82 -41.35
CA ILE A 35 5.67 26.37 -41.35
C ILE A 35 6.87 25.64 -40.74
N GLY A 36 8.09 26.08 -41.03
CA GLY A 36 9.32 25.52 -40.45
C GLY A 36 9.38 25.69 -38.93
N ALA A 37 9.09 26.89 -38.43
CA ALA A 37 9.10 27.19 -37.00
C ALA A 37 8.01 26.41 -36.25
N LEU A 38 6.79 26.35 -36.80
CA LEU A 38 5.69 25.59 -36.21
C LEU A 38 5.95 24.07 -36.26
N GLY A 39 6.51 23.57 -37.36
CA GLY A 39 6.89 22.16 -37.49
C GLY A 39 7.94 21.73 -36.48
N PHE A 40 8.97 22.56 -36.27
CA PHE A 40 9.99 22.32 -35.24
C PHE A 40 9.40 22.37 -33.82
N GLY A 41 8.52 23.33 -33.54
CA GLY A 41 7.81 23.43 -32.26
C GLY A 41 6.96 22.19 -31.97
N LEU A 42 6.17 21.74 -32.95
CA LEU A 42 5.34 20.53 -32.81
C LEU A 42 6.20 19.27 -32.59
N MET A 43 7.28 19.10 -33.36
CA MET A 43 8.20 17.96 -33.18
C MET A 43 8.84 17.95 -31.78
N THR A 44 9.17 19.13 -31.24
CA THR A 44 9.71 19.27 -29.88
C THR A 44 8.68 18.86 -28.83
N VAL A 45 7.42 19.29 -28.98
CA VAL A 45 6.32 18.93 -28.07
C VAL A 45 6.02 17.43 -28.14
N LEU A 46 6.00 16.83 -29.34
CA LEU A 46 5.77 15.40 -29.52
C LEU A 46 6.90 14.57 -28.92
N ALA A 47 8.16 14.96 -29.14
CA ALA A 47 9.31 14.29 -28.55
C ALA A 47 9.29 14.36 -27.01
N SER A 48 8.92 15.52 -26.45
CA SER A 48 8.76 15.71 -25.01
C SER A 48 7.63 14.84 -24.45
N SER A 49 6.45 14.84 -25.08
CA SER A 49 5.30 14.03 -24.65
C SER A 49 5.60 12.53 -24.68
N GLN A 50 6.27 12.05 -25.73
CA GLN A 50 6.66 10.65 -25.83
C GLN A 50 7.69 10.25 -24.77
N SER A 51 8.64 11.16 -24.46
CA SER A 51 9.61 11.01 -23.38
C SER A 51 8.90 10.89 -22.02
N GLU A 52 8.02 11.82 -21.68
CA GLU A 52 7.30 11.82 -20.40
C GLU A 52 6.39 10.60 -20.24
N SER A 53 5.67 10.20 -21.31
CA SER A 53 4.87 8.97 -21.29
C SER A 53 5.72 7.72 -21.02
N SER A 54 6.91 7.63 -21.62
CA SER A 54 7.83 6.51 -21.39
C SER A 54 8.38 6.47 -19.96
N LYS A 55 8.62 7.65 -19.35
CA LYS A 55 9.08 7.78 -17.96
C LYS A 55 8.01 7.32 -16.97
N VAL A 56 6.76 7.75 -17.16
CA VAL A 56 5.62 7.35 -16.31
C VAL A 56 5.42 5.84 -16.38
N LYS A 57 5.50 5.26 -17.59
CA LYS A 57 5.38 3.81 -17.78
C LYS A 57 6.49 3.05 -17.03
N ALA A 58 7.75 3.48 -17.16
CA ALA A 58 8.87 2.84 -16.46
C ALA A 58 8.75 2.94 -14.93
N ARG A 59 8.32 4.10 -14.39
CA ARG A 59 8.05 4.24 -12.96
C ARG A 59 6.94 3.31 -12.48
N THR A 60 5.86 3.22 -13.24
CA THR A 60 4.73 2.34 -12.91
C THR A 60 5.15 0.86 -12.91
N GLU A 61 5.94 0.44 -13.90
CA GLU A 61 6.47 -0.92 -13.97
C GLU A 61 7.44 -1.22 -12.82
N ASN A 62 8.33 -0.28 -12.49
CA ASN A 62 9.25 -0.40 -11.36
C ASN A 62 8.53 -0.50 -10.01
N SER A 63 7.52 0.34 -9.77
CA SER A 63 6.71 0.28 -8.55
C SER A 63 6.02 -1.07 -8.41
N ARG A 64 5.37 -1.56 -9.48
CA ARG A 64 4.72 -2.88 -9.48
C ARG A 64 5.67 -4.02 -9.18
N ALA A 65 6.89 -3.97 -9.72
CA ALA A 65 7.90 -4.99 -9.46
C ALA A 65 8.43 -4.92 -8.02
N LEU A 66 8.62 -3.73 -7.45
CA LEU A 66 9.01 -3.58 -6.05
C LEU A 66 7.89 -4.03 -5.09
N ASP A 67 6.63 -3.73 -5.41
CA ASP A 67 5.48 -4.22 -4.65
C ASP A 67 5.41 -5.74 -4.67
N PHE A 68 5.63 -6.33 -5.85
CA PHE A 68 5.71 -7.77 -6.01
C PHE A 68 6.84 -8.41 -5.19
N MET A 69 8.05 -7.83 -5.24
CA MET A 69 9.19 -8.31 -4.44
C MET A 69 8.95 -8.14 -2.94
N SER A 70 8.35 -7.03 -2.53
CA SER A 70 7.98 -6.76 -1.14
C SER A 70 7.00 -7.80 -0.61
N ASP A 71 6.02 -8.18 -1.42
CA ASP A 71 5.06 -9.22 -1.08
C ASP A 71 5.71 -10.62 -0.97
N GLU A 72 6.66 -10.97 -1.83
CA GLU A 72 7.43 -12.21 -1.66
C GLU A 72 8.35 -12.17 -0.43
N VAL A 73 9.00 -11.04 -0.16
CA VAL A 73 9.80 -10.86 1.07
C VAL A 73 8.91 -11.04 2.31
N ARG A 74 7.68 -10.51 2.29
CA ARG A 74 6.69 -10.68 3.38
C ARG A 74 6.17 -12.10 3.53
N ARG A 75 6.18 -12.89 2.46
CA ARG A 75 5.83 -14.32 2.49
C ARG A 75 7.01 -15.19 2.93
N ALA A 76 8.24 -14.70 2.77
CA ALA A 76 9.41 -15.42 3.19
C ALA A 76 9.44 -15.63 4.71
N ARG A 77 9.92 -16.80 5.09
CA ARG A 77 10.34 -17.14 6.46
C ARG A 77 11.67 -16.48 6.76
N THR A 78 12.64 -16.62 5.85
CA THR A 78 13.97 -16.02 6.00
C THR A 78 14.45 -15.40 4.70
N ILE A 79 15.20 -14.31 4.82
CA ILE A 79 15.94 -13.65 3.75
C ILE A 79 17.39 -14.09 3.88
N ASP A 80 17.86 -14.87 2.91
CA ASP A 80 19.23 -15.34 2.92
C ASP A 80 20.13 -14.41 2.10
N THR A 81 21.20 -13.98 2.74
CA THR A 81 22.27 -13.18 2.13
C THR A 81 23.47 -14.04 1.73
N ASN A 82 23.51 -15.30 2.18
CA ASN A 82 24.58 -16.25 1.94
C ASN A 82 24.21 -17.27 0.86
N LEU A 83 24.91 -17.19 -0.27
CA LEU A 83 24.72 -18.08 -1.41
C LEU A 83 24.95 -19.57 -1.14
N LEU A 84 25.76 -19.91 -0.14
CA LEU A 84 26.04 -21.31 0.19
C LEU A 84 24.78 -22.03 0.66
N ASN A 85 23.88 -21.30 1.30
CA ASN A 85 22.60 -21.81 1.73
C ASN A 85 21.59 -21.79 0.58
N ALA A 86 21.71 -20.82 -0.35
CA ALA A 86 20.87 -20.74 -1.56
C ALA A 86 21.23 -21.79 -2.63
N ARG A 87 22.18 -22.69 -2.33
CA ARG A 87 22.55 -23.79 -3.20
C ARG A 87 21.37 -24.74 -3.32
N VAL A 88 20.59 -24.56 -4.37
CA VAL A 88 19.71 -25.59 -4.93
C VAL A 88 20.60 -26.79 -5.15
N THR A 89 20.34 -27.89 -4.45
CA THR A 89 21.06 -29.15 -4.66
C THR A 89 20.83 -29.54 -6.11
N ALA A 90 21.81 -29.23 -6.97
CA ALA A 90 21.72 -29.51 -8.39
C ALA A 90 21.64 -31.03 -8.53
N SER A 91 20.43 -31.55 -8.74
CA SER A 91 20.25 -32.88 -9.28
C SER A 91 21.01 -32.90 -10.60
N THR A 92 22.11 -33.66 -10.65
CA THR A 92 23.03 -33.74 -11.80
C THR A 92 22.36 -34.25 -13.08
N THR A 93 21.07 -34.57 -13.02
CA THR A 93 20.27 -35.14 -14.09
C THR A 93 19.24 -34.17 -14.68
N ASP A 94 18.95 -33.04 -14.01
CA ASP A 94 17.91 -32.12 -14.47
C ASP A 94 18.49 -30.82 -15.06
N LYS A 95 18.17 -30.56 -16.33
CA LYS A 95 18.67 -29.42 -17.12
C LYS A 95 17.99 -28.09 -16.76
N THR A 96 17.05 -28.12 -15.82
CA THR A 96 16.29 -26.96 -15.32
C THR A 96 16.86 -26.36 -14.05
N ALA A 97 17.89 -26.95 -13.44
CA ALA A 97 18.49 -26.41 -12.22
C ALA A 97 19.10 -25.01 -12.47
N PHE A 98 19.00 -24.11 -11.47
CA PHE A 98 19.74 -22.85 -11.45
C PHE A 98 21.23 -23.16 -11.42
N ASN A 99 21.80 -23.36 -12.60
CA ASN A 99 23.13 -23.91 -12.76
C ASN A 99 24.14 -22.78 -12.57
N VAL A 100 24.43 -22.44 -11.32
CA VAL A 100 25.67 -21.76 -10.98
C VAL A 100 26.74 -22.83 -11.04
N THR A 101 27.28 -23.08 -12.24
CA THR A 101 28.37 -24.04 -12.37
C THR A 101 29.49 -23.65 -11.40
N ASP A 102 29.80 -24.54 -10.44
CA ASP A 102 30.67 -24.34 -9.26
C ASP A 102 32.07 -23.78 -9.58
N THR A 103 32.49 -23.71 -10.84
CA THR A 103 33.81 -23.19 -11.22
C THR A 103 33.99 -21.69 -10.99
N ASN A 104 32.93 -20.94 -10.65
CA ASN A 104 32.97 -19.49 -10.43
C ASN A 104 32.56 -19.05 -9.01
N ILE A 105 32.23 -19.98 -8.10
CA ILE A 105 32.06 -19.67 -6.68
C ILE A 105 33.42 -19.83 -6.02
N ASP A 106 34.09 -18.73 -5.72
CA ASP A 106 35.27 -18.78 -4.87
C ASP A 106 34.80 -19.03 -3.43
N LEU A 107 34.69 -20.31 -3.08
CA LEU A 107 34.30 -20.84 -1.78
C LEU A 107 35.15 -20.27 -0.63
N SER A 108 36.36 -19.76 -0.92
CA SER A 108 37.23 -19.16 0.08
C SER A 108 36.87 -17.70 0.40
N THR A 109 36.24 -16.99 -0.55
CA THR A 109 35.92 -15.57 -0.40
C THR A 109 34.48 -15.29 0.03
N ARG A 110 33.59 -16.30 -0.10
CA ARG A 110 32.13 -16.17 0.10
C ARG A 110 31.49 -15.01 -0.66
N ALA A 111 32.18 -14.48 -1.67
CA ALA A 111 31.77 -13.32 -2.42
C ALA A 111 31.24 -13.71 -3.79
N PHE A 112 30.23 -12.97 -4.25
CA PHE A 112 29.62 -13.12 -5.56
C PHE A 112 30.64 -12.69 -6.63
N ASN A 113 31.44 -13.61 -7.16
CA ASN A 113 32.09 -13.36 -8.44
C ASN A 113 31.01 -13.40 -9.51
N SER A 114 30.90 -12.33 -10.32
CA SER A 114 30.06 -12.39 -11.51
C SER A 114 30.53 -13.58 -12.32
N ASP A 115 29.66 -14.58 -12.49
CA ASP A 115 29.93 -15.66 -13.41
C ASP A 115 30.26 -15.01 -14.75
N THR A 116 31.52 -15.05 -15.15
CA THR A 116 32.00 -14.36 -16.36
C THR A 116 31.32 -14.91 -17.61
N THR A 117 30.76 -16.12 -17.51
CA THR A 117 30.01 -16.85 -18.54
C THR A 117 28.52 -16.51 -18.53
N THR A 118 27.82 -16.55 -17.40
CA THR A 118 26.36 -16.28 -17.35
C THR A 118 25.98 -14.84 -17.00
N LYS A 119 26.93 -14.04 -16.49
CA LYS A 119 26.79 -12.64 -16.05
C LYS A 119 25.65 -12.42 -15.05
N LYS A 120 25.34 -13.43 -14.23
CA LYS A 120 24.35 -13.33 -13.15
C LYS A 120 25.01 -12.78 -11.87
N LYS A 121 24.38 -11.80 -11.25
CA LYS A 121 24.76 -11.19 -9.96
C LYS A 121 23.56 -11.31 -9.02
N ILE A 122 23.56 -12.37 -8.21
CA ILE A 122 22.48 -12.61 -7.25
C ILE A 122 22.47 -11.50 -6.20
N VAL A 123 21.26 -11.07 -5.82
CA VAL A 123 21.02 -9.98 -4.88
C VAL A 123 20.66 -10.59 -3.52
N PHE A 124 19.56 -11.33 -3.44
CA PHE A 124 19.15 -12.07 -2.23
C PHE A 124 18.34 -13.31 -2.61
N ALA A 125 18.15 -14.22 -1.66
CA ALA A 125 17.29 -15.39 -1.80
C ALA A 125 16.23 -15.43 -0.68
N LEU A 126 15.07 -15.98 -0.98
CA LEU A 126 13.93 -16.07 -0.06
C LEU A 126 13.57 -17.53 0.19
N ASP A 127 13.49 -17.92 1.46
CA ASP A 127 12.88 -19.18 1.90
C ASP A 127 11.39 -18.94 2.11
N ILE A 128 10.54 -19.49 1.25
CA ILE A 128 9.10 -19.28 1.29
C ILE A 128 8.42 -20.62 1.60
N PRO A 129 7.73 -20.76 2.75
CA PRO A 129 7.16 -22.03 3.18
C PRO A 129 6.28 -22.69 2.11
N GLU A 130 5.47 -21.91 1.39
CA GLU A 130 4.56 -22.42 0.37
C GLU A 130 5.27 -23.07 -0.83
N VAL A 131 6.55 -22.72 -1.07
CA VAL A 131 7.38 -23.31 -2.13
C VAL A 131 8.07 -24.58 -1.64
N THR A 132 8.51 -24.57 -0.37
CA THR A 132 9.34 -25.61 0.25
C THR A 132 8.66 -26.99 0.37
N PHE A 133 7.33 -27.08 0.29
CA PHE A 133 6.57 -28.32 0.54
C PHE A 133 6.04 -29.05 -0.71
N SER A 134 6.41 -28.65 -1.93
CA SER A 134 5.97 -29.32 -3.17
C SER A 134 6.71 -30.65 -3.44
N SER A 135 6.76 -31.56 -2.46
CA SER A 135 7.36 -32.90 -2.58
C SER A 135 6.42 -33.92 -3.24
N SER A 136 5.89 -33.59 -4.43
CA SER A 136 5.33 -34.62 -5.32
C SER A 136 6.39 -35.35 -6.16
N LEU A 137 7.67 -34.96 -6.04
CA LEU A 137 8.79 -35.60 -6.71
C LEU A 137 9.63 -36.39 -5.70
N GLY A 138 9.23 -37.65 -5.46
CA GLY A 138 10.09 -38.71 -4.90
C GLY A 138 10.54 -38.49 -3.45
N ALA A 139 10.08 -39.36 -2.56
CA ALA A 139 10.55 -39.47 -1.19
C ALA A 139 12.03 -39.89 -1.10
N ASP A 140 12.96 -39.01 -1.50
CA ASP A 140 14.35 -39.11 -1.10
C ASP A 140 14.51 -38.30 0.18
N SER A 141 14.35 -39.02 1.30
CA SER A 141 14.22 -38.50 2.67
C SER A 141 15.48 -37.86 3.25
N ASP A 142 16.50 -37.58 2.44
CA ASP A 142 17.85 -37.29 2.94
C ASP A 142 18.44 -35.92 2.50
N VAL A 143 17.67 -35.08 1.79
CA VAL A 143 18.11 -33.70 1.47
C VAL A 143 17.00 -32.70 1.78
N SER A 144 16.96 -32.25 3.04
CA SER A 144 15.99 -31.28 3.58
C SER A 144 16.34 -29.82 3.30
N THR A 145 16.96 -29.50 2.15
CA THR A 145 17.25 -28.10 1.83
C THR A 145 16.01 -27.45 1.22
N PRO A 146 15.43 -26.41 1.86
CA PRO A 146 14.30 -25.68 1.27
C PRO A 146 14.68 -25.16 -0.11
N GLU A 147 13.82 -25.33 -1.11
CA GLU A 147 13.97 -24.61 -2.37
C GLU A 147 13.74 -23.10 -2.11
N ARG A 148 14.49 -22.23 -2.80
CA ARG A 148 14.48 -20.78 -2.52
C ARG A 148 14.32 -19.96 -3.77
N ILE A 149 13.50 -18.92 -3.68
CA ILE A 149 13.34 -17.96 -4.76
C ILE A 149 14.57 -17.05 -4.79
N ILE A 150 15.18 -16.88 -5.96
CA ILE A 150 16.44 -16.14 -6.11
C ILE A 150 16.21 -14.89 -6.96
N TYR A 151 16.59 -13.74 -6.43
CA TYR A 151 16.61 -12.47 -7.16
C TYR A 151 18.02 -12.18 -7.66
N PHE A 152 18.18 -11.93 -8.95
CA PHE A 152 19.49 -11.69 -9.54
C PHE A 152 19.47 -10.72 -10.71
N LEU A 153 20.56 -9.96 -10.85
CA LEU A 153 20.80 -9.10 -11.99
C LEU A 153 21.54 -9.86 -13.09
N LYS A 154 21.20 -9.61 -14.34
CA LYS A 154 21.92 -10.11 -15.51
C LYS A 154 22.19 -8.96 -16.45
N SER A 155 23.33 -8.98 -17.15
CA SER A 155 23.57 -7.99 -18.20
C SER A 155 22.48 -8.06 -19.27
N ALA A 156 22.00 -6.91 -19.74
CA ALA A 156 21.06 -6.86 -20.87
C ALA A 156 21.77 -7.41 -22.13
N SER A 157 21.53 -8.68 -22.45
CA SER A 157 22.03 -9.30 -23.68
C SER A 157 20.90 -9.39 -24.70
N GLY A 158 21.03 -8.68 -25.83
CA GLY A 158 20.04 -8.67 -26.92
C GLY A 158 19.41 -7.29 -27.17
N THR A 159 18.52 -7.20 -28.16
CA THR A 159 17.88 -5.94 -28.60
C THR A 159 16.62 -5.56 -27.82
N ASN A 160 16.11 -6.46 -26.98
CA ASN A 160 14.75 -6.32 -26.40
C ASN A 160 14.75 -5.71 -24.99
N TRP A 161 15.88 -5.68 -24.30
CA TRP A 161 15.98 -5.23 -22.91
C TRP A 161 16.74 -3.91 -22.81
N LYS A 162 16.23 -2.98 -21.99
CA LYS A 162 16.87 -1.68 -21.77
C LYS A 162 17.96 -1.77 -20.70
N GLY A 163 18.91 -0.84 -20.76
CA GLY A 163 19.92 -0.62 -19.72
C GLY A 163 21.10 -1.58 -19.76
N PRO A 164 22.10 -1.39 -18.87
CA PRO A 164 23.21 -2.32 -18.72
C PRO A 164 22.81 -3.61 -17.99
N SER A 165 21.79 -3.58 -17.12
CA SER A 165 21.34 -4.74 -16.35
C SER A 165 19.81 -4.89 -16.33
N VAL A 166 19.36 -6.12 -16.10
CA VAL A 166 17.96 -6.54 -15.99
C VAL A 166 17.82 -7.40 -14.74
N LEU A 167 16.76 -7.17 -13.96
CA LEU A 167 16.45 -7.95 -12.76
C LEU A 167 15.57 -9.14 -13.13
N TYR A 168 16.01 -10.30 -12.67
CA TYR A 168 15.34 -11.57 -12.84
C TYR A 168 14.96 -12.16 -11.48
N ARG A 169 13.89 -12.94 -11.51
CA ARG A 169 13.47 -13.86 -10.45
C ARG A 169 13.62 -15.29 -10.95
N TRP A 170 14.24 -16.14 -10.16
CA TRP A 170 14.24 -17.59 -10.32
C TRP A 170 13.30 -18.18 -9.28
N GLY A 171 12.20 -18.78 -9.73
CA GLY A 171 11.15 -19.27 -8.84
C GLY A 171 10.12 -20.13 -9.59
N PRO A 172 9.22 -20.80 -8.87
CA PRO A 172 8.05 -21.43 -9.47
C PRO A 172 7.13 -20.37 -10.11
N PRO A 173 6.31 -20.77 -11.09
CA PRO A 173 5.34 -19.88 -11.71
C PRO A 173 4.21 -19.53 -10.73
N LEU A 174 3.64 -18.35 -10.92
CA LEU A 174 2.51 -17.84 -10.14
C LEU A 174 1.21 -17.99 -10.94
N SER A 175 0.11 -18.28 -10.25
CA SER A 175 -1.24 -18.23 -10.83
C SER A 175 -1.67 -16.77 -11.05
N ALA A 176 -2.82 -16.57 -11.73
CA ALA A 176 -3.39 -15.23 -11.92
C ALA A 176 -3.74 -14.54 -10.58
N GLU A 177 -3.96 -15.33 -9.54
CA GLU A 177 -4.25 -14.90 -8.17
C GLU A 177 -2.98 -14.67 -7.33
N GLY A 178 -1.78 -14.88 -7.89
CA GLY A 178 -0.51 -14.64 -7.19
C GLY A 178 -0.07 -15.77 -6.25
N ASN A 179 -0.66 -16.96 -6.37
CA ASN A 179 -0.27 -18.16 -5.63
C ASN A 179 0.80 -18.96 -6.40
N TYR A 180 1.72 -19.63 -5.69
CA TYR A 180 2.69 -20.52 -6.33
C TYR A 180 1.99 -21.73 -6.94
N THR A 181 2.45 -22.14 -8.12
CA THR A 181 1.95 -23.31 -8.83
C THR A 181 3.06 -24.35 -8.97
N THR A 182 2.71 -25.62 -9.16
CA THR A 182 3.65 -26.75 -9.28
C THR A 182 4.35 -26.81 -10.65
N GLY A 183 4.48 -25.68 -11.34
CA GLY A 183 5.16 -25.63 -12.64
C GLY A 183 6.68 -25.58 -12.49
N ASP A 184 7.37 -25.80 -13.61
CA ASP A 184 8.84 -25.75 -13.65
C ASP A 184 9.36 -24.39 -13.17
N TRP A 185 10.47 -24.43 -12.44
CA TRP A 185 11.19 -23.22 -12.06
C TRP A 185 11.69 -22.49 -13.30
N THR A 186 11.41 -21.20 -13.39
CA THR A 186 11.75 -20.40 -14.57
C THR A 186 12.43 -19.10 -14.20
N GLU A 187 13.27 -18.61 -15.11
CA GLU A 187 13.79 -17.24 -15.06
C GLU A 187 12.71 -16.30 -15.58
N GLN A 188 12.22 -15.41 -14.72
CA GLN A 188 11.24 -14.39 -15.05
C GLN A 188 11.88 -13.01 -14.98
N VAL A 189 11.72 -12.21 -16.04
CA VAL A 189 12.17 -10.81 -16.05
C VAL A 189 11.16 -9.97 -15.27
N LEU A 190 11.65 -9.18 -14.33
CA LEU A 190 10.83 -8.27 -13.54
C LEU A 190 10.98 -6.82 -13.99
N ILE A 191 12.24 -6.37 -14.12
CA ILE A 191 12.58 -4.97 -14.40
C ILE A 191 13.77 -4.92 -15.36
N ASP A 192 13.71 -4.03 -16.36
CA ASP A 192 14.84 -3.67 -17.20
C ASP A 192 15.29 -2.22 -16.95
N GLY A 193 16.32 -1.74 -17.67
CA GLY A 193 16.78 -0.36 -17.53
C GLY A 193 17.54 -0.07 -16.24
N ILE A 194 18.00 -1.12 -15.54
CA ILE A 194 18.70 -0.97 -14.26
C ILE A 194 20.11 -0.47 -14.54
N ASP A 195 20.45 0.63 -13.88
CA ASP A 195 21.75 1.27 -14.05
C ASP A 195 22.85 0.39 -13.44
N ASN A 196 24.07 0.49 -13.95
CA ASN A 196 25.26 -0.08 -13.32
C ASN A 196 26.16 1.01 -12.73
N THR A 197 25.69 2.27 -12.70
CA THR A 197 26.35 3.36 -12.00
C THR A 197 26.61 2.99 -10.55
N HIS A 198 27.81 3.37 -10.13
CA HIS A 198 28.39 3.04 -8.84
C HIS A 198 27.94 4.05 -7.78
N ILE A 199 27.40 3.53 -6.67
CA ILE A 199 27.10 4.32 -5.48
C ILE A 199 28.30 4.22 -4.55
N ALA A 200 29.01 5.34 -4.33
CA ALA A 200 30.31 5.34 -3.65
C ALA A 200 30.26 5.18 -2.13
N VAL A 201 29.08 5.34 -1.53
CA VAL A 201 28.84 5.22 -0.09
C VAL A 201 27.79 4.14 0.11
N SER A 202 27.90 3.37 1.20
CA SER A 202 26.86 2.39 1.55
C SER A 202 25.55 3.12 1.76
N PRO A 203 24.50 2.76 1.01
CA PRO A 203 23.16 3.28 1.25
C PRO A 203 22.52 2.63 2.48
N CYS A 204 23.06 1.50 2.96
CA CYS A 204 22.54 0.78 4.11
C CYS A 204 22.98 1.43 5.43
N ALA A 205 22.10 1.37 6.43
CA ALA A 205 22.39 1.86 7.77
C ALA A 205 23.47 1.00 8.44
N THR A 206 24.06 1.54 9.52
CA THR A 206 25.07 0.78 10.29
C THR A 206 24.44 -0.48 10.88
N GLY A 207 25.03 -1.65 10.61
CA GLY A 207 24.53 -2.95 11.07
C GLY A 207 23.71 -3.72 10.04
N GLU A 208 23.32 -3.09 8.93
CA GLU A 208 22.65 -3.75 7.81
C GLU A 208 23.66 -4.36 6.82
N ILE A 209 23.27 -5.46 6.18
CA ILE A 209 24.07 -6.16 5.17
C ILE A 209 23.64 -5.65 3.78
N LEU A 210 24.55 -4.96 3.08
CA LEU A 210 24.36 -4.59 1.68
C LEU A 210 24.51 -5.81 0.77
N THR A 211 23.51 -6.05 -0.06
CA THR A 211 23.50 -7.13 -1.05
C THR A 211 23.09 -6.62 -2.45
N PRO A 212 23.76 -7.08 -3.53
CA PRO A 212 25.01 -7.83 -3.51
C PRO A 212 26.19 -6.99 -2.98
N PRO A 213 27.10 -7.57 -2.17
CA PRO A 213 28.34 -6.90 -1.81
C PRO A 213 29.19 -6.69 -3.06
N ARG A 214 29.83 -5.52 -3.18
CA ARG A 214 30.77 -5.28 -4.28
C ARG A 214 32.15 -5.82 -3.90
N LEU A 215 32.80 -6.48 -4.87
CA LEU A 215 34.22 -6.80 -4.84
C LEU A 215 35.00 -5.67 -5.51
N THR A 216 35.83 -4.95 -4.76
CA THR A 216 36.75 -3.95 -5.33
C THR A 216 38.17 -4.52 -5.41
N GLY A 217 38.69 -4.71 -6.62
CA GLY A 217 40.10 -5.07 -6.87
C GLY A 217 40.32 -6.47 -7.47
N THR A 218 41.51 -6.67 -8.06
CA THR A 218 42.07 -8.01 -8.33
C THR A 218 41.98 -8.85 -7.06
N ALA A 219 41.39 -10.05 -7.17
CA ALA A 219 41.09 -11.02 -6.11
C ALA A 219 41.83 -10.74 -4.78
N PRO A 220 41.15 -10.17 -3.76
CA PRO A 220 41.78 -9.85 -2.51
C PRO A 220 42.11 -11.14 -1.75
N THR A 221 43.37 -11.29 -1.34
CA THR A 221 43.77 -12.28 -0.35
C THR A 221 43.06 -11.95 0.97
N LEU A 222 41.96 -12.64 1.25
CA LEU A 222 41.07 -12.38 2.39
C LEU A 222 41.67 -12.93 3.69
N THR A 223 42.49 -12.11 4.35
CA THR A 223 42.76 -12.25 5.79
C THR A 223 42.31 -11.02 6.60
N GLY A 224 41.51 -10.11 6.05
CA GLY A 224 40.89 -9.04 6.84
C GLY A 224 40.07 -8.02 6.06
N THR A 225 38.76 -8.00 6.30
CA THR A 225 37.92 -6.80 6.50
C THR A 225 38.03 -5.62 5.52
N ALA A 226 37.63 -5.81 4.27
CA ALA A 226 37.07 -4.69 3.47
C ALA A 226 36.04 -5.20 2.44
N LEU A 227 34.83 -5.52 2.91
CA LEU A 227 33.66 -5.55 2.04
C LEU A 227 33.47 -4.12 1.50
N SER A 228 33.48 -3.95 0.18
CA SER A 228 33.23 -2.63 -0.39
C SER A 228 31.78 -2.23 -0.10
N THR A 229 31.63 -1.04 0.47
CA THR A 229 30.37 -0.37 0.82
C THR A 229 29.58 0.11 -0.39
N ALA A 230 29.92 -0.30 -1.61
CA ALA A 230 29.36 0.31 -2.80
C ALA A 230 28.27 -0.54 -3.44
N ALA A 231 27.12 0.07 -3.68
CA ALA A 231 26.00 -0.55 -4.38
C ALA A 231 26.01 -0.20 -5.87
N THR A 232 25.24 -0.94 -6.67
CA THR A 232 25.03 -0.65 -8.11
C THR A 232 23.60 -0.98 -8.49
N GLY A 233 22.90 -0.07 -9.18
CA GLY A 233 21.62 -0.40 -9.79
C GLY A 233 20.58 -0.81 -8.75
N PHE A 234 20.29 -2.11 -8.71
CA PHE A 234 19.42 -2.71 -7.71
C PHE A 234 20.23 -3.37 -6.59
N HIS A 235 19.85 -3.07 -5.36
CA HIS A 235 20.47 -3.61 -4.15
C HIS A 235 19.46 -3.70 -3.02
N ALA A 236 19.78 -4.51 -2.01
CA ALA A 236 19.00 -4.63 -0.80
C ALA A 236 19.87 -4.41 0.43
N CYS A 237 19.34 -3.68 1.42
CA CYS A 237 19.91 -3.54 2.74
C CYS A 237 19.14 -4.44 3.69
N ILE A 238 19.80 -5.49 4.19
CA ILE A 238 19.15 -6.55 4.95
C ILE A 238 19.54 -6.39 6.42
N ASN A 239 18.55 -6.17 7.27
CA ASN A 239 18.71 -6.08 8.72
C ASN A 239 18.31 -7.43 9.35
N GLY A 240 19.31 -8.16 9.85
CA GLY A 240 19.14 -9.53 10.34
C GLY A 240 18.82 -10.53 9.22
N THR A 241 17.88 -11.43 9.47
CA THR A 241 17.35 -12.39 8.48
C THR A 241 15.98 -12.01 7.97
N ASN A 242 15.38 -10.95 8.51
CA ASN A 242 13.95 -10.74 8.39
C ASN A 242 13.58 -9.41 7.73
N THR A 243 14.38 -8.35 7.81
CA THR A 243 14.00 -7.09 7.16
C THR A 243 14.87 -6.83 5.96
N ALA A 244 14.28 -6.52 4.80
CA ALA A 244 14.98 -6.04 3.63
C ALA A 244 14.44 -4.69 3.18
N GLN A 245 15.34 -3.74 2.98
CA GLN A 245 15.07 -2.50 2.27
C GLN A 245 15.58 -2.63 0.84
N LEU A 246 14.68 -2.64 -0.12
CA LEU A 246 14.98 -2.77 -1.54
C LEU A 246 15.16 -1.40 -2.16
N PHE A 247 16.27 -1.20 -2.84
CA PHE A 247 16.60 0.02 -3.54
C PHE A 247 16.82 -0.29 -5.01
N LEU A 248 16.10 0.42 -5.86
CA LEU A 248 16.27 0.36 -7.29
C LEU A 248 16.76 1.72 -7.77
N THR A 249 17.96 1.74 -8.35
CA THR A 249 18.48 2.88 -9.11
C THR A 249 18.48 2.51 -10.59
N GLY A 250 17.72 3.26 -11.37
CA GLY A 250 17.58 3.04 -12.81
C GLY A 250 17.73 4.35 -13.56
N GLN A 251 18.30 4.27 -14.75
CA GLN A 251 18.26 5.35 -15.73
C GLN A 251 17.25 4.97 -16.81
N THR A 252 16.19 5.75 -16.96
CA THR A 252 15.35 5.64 -18.15
C THR A 252 16.06 6.31 -19.32
N LYS A 253 16.85 5.53 -20.10
CA LYS A 253 17.27 6.01 -21.41
C LYS A 253 16.03 6.17 -22.27
N THR A 254 15.68 7.41 -22.60
CA THR A 254 14.60 7.70 -23.54
C THR A 254 14.98 7.11 -24.90
N ALA A 255 13.98 6.67 -25.69
CA ALA A 255 14.19 6.04 -26.99
C ALA A 255 14.98 6.91 -28.00
N SER A 256 15.17 8.20 -27.69
CA SER A 256 15.94 9.15 -28.49
C SER A 256 17.47 8.94 -28.41
N GLY A 257 17.98 8.12 -27.48
CA GLY A 257 19.42 7.82 -27.38
C GLY A 257 20.30 9.00 -26.94
N VAL A 258 19.69 10.13 -26.56
CA VAL A 258 20.40 11.31 -26.05
C VAL A 258 20.67 11.11 -24.56
N ASN A 259 21.93 10.86 -24.21
CA ASN A 259 22.41 10.38 -22.90
C ASN A 259 22.38 11.42 -21.75
N ASN A 260 21.60 12.50 -21.82
CA ASN A 260 21.80 13.64 -20.90
C ASN A 260 20.78 13.79 -19.76
N ASP A 261 19.64 13.09 -19.79
CA ASP A 261 18.67 13.11 -18.69
C ASP A 261 18.83 11.84 -17.83
N SER A 262 19.93 11.79 -17.05
CA SER A 262 20.07 10.81 -15.97
C SER A 262 19.14 11.22 -14.82
N GLN A 263 17.85 10.92 -14.92
CA GLN A 263 17.01 10.86 -13.72
C GLN A 263 17.26 9.54 -13.02
N THR A 264 17.93 9.61 -11.87
CA THR A 264 17.96 8.54 -10.89
C THR A 264 16.57 8.46 -10.28
N ASN A 265 15.79 7.44 -10.63
CA ASN A 265 14.63 7.09 -9.80
C ASN A 265 15.19 6.31 -8.60
N ASP A 266 15.25 6.93 -7.43
CA ASP A 266 15.54 6.24 -6.17
C ASP A 266 14.20 5.79 -5.58
N THR A 267 13.80 4.57 -5.92
CA THR A 267 12.63 3.93 -5.29
C THR A 267 13.11 3.00 -4.18
N GLN A 268 12.58 3.23 -2.98
CA GLN A 268 12.84 2.43 -1.79
C GLN A 268 11.55 1.72 -1.35
N VAL A 269 11.64 0.43 -1.05
CA VAL A 269 10.57 -0.33 -0.40
C VAL A 269 11.14 -1.13 0.75
N VAL A 270 10.46 -1.09 1.90
CA VAL A 270 10.83 -1.86 3.08
C VAL A 270 9.85 -3.02 3.24
N ALA A 271 10.38 -4.22 3.41
CA ALA A 271 9.61 -5.43 3.62
C ALA A 271 10.25 -6.26 4.74
N ARG A 272 9.41 -6.93 5.53
CA ARG A 272 9.83 -7.81 6.61
C ARG A 272 9.28 -9.21 6.38
N SER A 273 10.16 -10.21 6.33
CA SER A 273 9.86 -11.63 6.35
C SER A 273 9.31 -12.04 7.71
N ARG A 274 8.51 -13.10 7.71
CA ARG A 274 7.82 -13.57 8.92
C ARG A 274 8.83 -14.23 9.84
N GLU A 275 8.99 -13.71 11.07
CA GLU A 275 9.78 -14.39 12.09
C GLU A 275 9.03 -15.63 12.56
N THR A 276 9.48 -16.82 12.17
CA THR A 276 9.01 -18.06 12.81
C THR A 276 9.91 -18.39 14.00
N LEU A 277 9.33 -18.62 15.17
CA LEU A 277 9.98 -19.40 16.22
C LEU A 277 10.10 -20.85 15.73
N GLU A 278 11.28 -21.46 15.88
CA GLU A 278 11.67 -22.75 15.26
C GLU A 278 10.82 -23.96 15.70
N ASP A 279 9.98 -23.84 16.74
CA ASP A 279 9.23 -24.95 17.35
C ASP A 279 7.69 -24.81 17.34
N GLN A 280 7.11 -23.86 16.60
CA GLN A 280 5.64 -23.80 16.41
C GLN A 280 5.27 -24.06 14.95
N THR A 281 5.31 -25.34 14.56
CA THR A 281 4.91 -25.80 13.22
C THR A 281 3.40 -25.95 13.04
N ASP A 282 2.61 -25.87 14.11
CA ASP A 282 1.15 -26.01 14.03
C ASP A 282 0.47 -24.72 14.53
N ASP A 283 -0.27 -24.06 13.63
CA ASP A 283 -1.06 -22.84 13.84
C ASP A 283 -0.30 -21.51 14.04
N ASN A 284 0.68 -21.22 13.18
CA ASN A 284 1.24 -19.87 13.03
C ASN A 284 0.28 -18.96 12.25
N THR A 285 -0.72 -18.46 12.97
CA THR A 285 -1.68 -17.45 12.51
C THR A 285 -1.13 -16.03 12.69
N SER A 286 0.18 -15.76 12.51
CA SER A 286 0.66 -14.36 12.63
C SER A 286 0.01 -13.53 11.53
N VAL A 287 -0.82 -12.58 11.95
CA VAL A 287 -1.60 -11.72 11.06
C VAL A 287 -0.89 -10.38 10.99
N SER A 288 -0.57 -9.91 9.79
CA SER A 288 -0.03 -8.55 9.61
C SER A 288 -1.17 -7.56 9.41
N TRP A 289 -1.15 -6.44 10.15
CA TRP A 289 -2.00 -5.29 9.86
C TRP A 289 -1.22 -4.22 9.10
N SER A 290 -1.82 -3.70 8.04
CA SER A 290 -1.36 -2.46 7.40
C SER A 290 -2.36 -1.35 7.70
N VAL A 291 -1.86 -0.16 8.05
CA VAL A 291 -2.67 1.00 8.45
C VAL A 291 -2.52 2.11 7.42
N GLU A 292 -3.61 2.52 6.79
CA GLU A 292 -3.67 3.68 5.88
C GLU A 292 -4.47 4.79 6.56
N GLY A 293 -3.80 5.85 7.02
CA GLY A 293 -4.48 7.02 7.59
C GLY A 293 -5.36 7.70 6.54
N LEU A 294 -6.62 7.98 6.87
CA LEU A 294 -7.55 8.65 5.96
C LEU A 294 -7.44 10.19 6.01
N GLY A 295 -6.59 10.73 6.88
CA GLY A 295 -6.58 12.16 7.16
C GLY A 295 -7.57 12.53 8.26
N GLY A 296 -7.46 13.76 8.72
CA GLY A 296 -8.28 14.44 9.72
C GLY A 296 -7.71 15.86 9.80
N ALA A 297 -8.54 16.89 9.78
CA ALA A 297 -8.03 18.26 9.84
C ALA A 297 -7.84 18.64 11.30
N LEU A 298 -6.70 18.24 11.86
CA LEU A 298 -6.38 18.37 13.28
C LEU A 298 -6.23 19.86 13.65
N ASN A 299 -7.36 20.54 13.93
CA ASN A 299 -7.44 21.96 14.27
C ASN A 299 -7.94 22.15 15.70
N CYS A 300 -7.21 22.95 16.48
CA CYS A 300 -7.58 23.29 17.85
C CYS A 300 -8.37 24.59 17.91
N GLY A 301 -9.65 24.51 17.54
CA GLY A 301 -10.59 25.63 17.59
C GLY A 301 -10.28 26.77 16.62
N GLU A 302 -11.19 27.74 16.54
CA GLU A 302 -11.06 28.90 15.67
C GLU A 302 -9.88 29.79 16.09
N GLY A 303 -8.88 29.95 15.21
CA GLY A 303 -7.86 30.99 15.32
C GLY A 303 -6.45 30.55 15.69
N ASN A 304 -6.20 29.25 15.89
CA ASN A 304 -4.85 28.71 16.03
C ASN A 304 -4.57 27.74 14.90
N ASP A 305 -3.74 28.14 13.92
CA ASP A 305 -3.17 27.27 12.87
C ASP A 305 -2.19 26.22 13.44
N LYS A 306 -2.37 25.81 14.71
CA LYS A 306 -1.55 24.80 15.36
C LYS A 306 -2.08 23.44 14.94
N GLU A 307 -1.40 22.83 13.99
CA GLU A 307 -1.53 21.42 13.65
C GLU A 307 -1.10 20.58 14.86
N TRP A 308 -1.85 19.53 15.16
CA TRP A 308 -1.46 18.48 16.11
C TRP A 308 -1.42 17.14 15.38
N ASP A 309 -0.82 16.14 16.02
CA ASP A 309 -0.62 14.80 15.48
C ASP A 309 -1.43 13.79 16.29
N MET A 310 -1.95 12.75 15.63
CA MET A 310 -2.57 11.61 16.32
C MET A 310 -1.57 10.48 16.46
N LYS A 311 -1.33 10.01 17.69
CA LYS A 311 -0.56 8.79 17.94
C LYS A 311 -1.51 7.63 18.26
N THR A 312 -1.40 6.56 17.50
CA THR A 312 -2.08 5.28 17.74
C THR A 312 -1.07 4.24 18.18
N ASP A 313 -1.24 3.70 19.37
CA ASP A 313 -0.43 2.62 19.91
C ASP A 313 -1.18 1.29 19.76
N PHE A 314 -0.52 0.32 19.14
CA PHE A 314 -1.02 -1.05 18.97
C PHE A 314 -0.28 -1.98 19.93
N SER A 315 -0.98 -2.64 20.84
CA SER A 315 -0.40 -3.60 21.80
C SER A 315 -1.11 -4.94 21.72
N ASN A 316 -0.37 -5.98 21.42
CA ASN A 316 -0.87 -7.36 21.37
C ASN A 316 -0.01 -8.30 22.25
N ASP A 317 0.84 -7.70 23.08
CA ASP A 317 1.73 -8.37 24.01
C ASP A 317 1.14 -8.26 25.44
N PRO A 318 1.26 -9.30 26.29
CA PRO A 318 0.91 -9.20 27.71
C PRO A 318 1.63 -8.06 28.44
N ASP A 319 2.80 -7.62 27.94
CA ASP A 319 3.46 -6.41 28.42
C ASP A 319 2.86 -5.15 27.77
N PRO A 320 2.09 -4.32 28.51
CA PRO A 320 1.46 -3.13 27.97
C PRO A 320 2.46 -2.06 27.49
N GLN A 321 3.74 -2.17 27.86
CA GLN A 321 4.79 -1.24 27.39
C GLN A 321 5.29 -1.57 25.98
N LYS A 322 5.02 -2.78 25.49
CA LYS A 322 5.46 -3.22 24.16
C LYS A 322 4.38 -2.89 23.14
N THR A 323 4.43 -1.66 22.65
CA THR A 323 3.51 -1.14 21.63
C THR A 323 4.22 -0.85 20.32
N VAL A 324 3.48 -0.97 19.21
CA VAL A 324 3.88 -0.42 17.92
C VAL A 324 3.12 0.89 17.75
N SER A 325 3.83 2.00 17.67
CA SER A 325 3.23 3.32 17.50
C SER A 325 3.11 3.68 16.03
N TRP A 326 1.96 4.25 15.65
CA TRP A 326 1.72 4.91 14.38
C TRP A 326 1.32 6.35 14.64
N THR A 327 1.94 7.30 13.93
CA THR A 327 1.62 8.72 14.08
C THR A 327 1.09 9.30 12.78
N GLN A 328 -0.13 9.80 12.83
CA GLN A 328 -0.75 10.60 11.78
C GLN A 328 -0.38 12.06 11.99
N ASN A 329 0.42 12.61 11.08
CA ASN A 329 0.75 14.02 11.10
C ASN A 329 0.03 14.77 9.97
N SER A 330 -0.06 16.09 10.13
CA SER A 330 -0.64 17.02 9.14
C SER A 330 0.06 16.97 7.78
N SER A 331 1.34 16.63 7.76
CA SER A 331 2.17 16.56 6.55
C SER A 331 1.99 15.29 5.71
N GLY A 332 1.02 14.43 6.08
CA GLY A 332 0.78 13.15 5.45
C GLY A 332 1.50 12.06 6.23
N GLY A 333 0.72 11.28 6.99
CA GLY A 333 1.16 10.36 8.03
C GLY A 333 2.41 9.54 7.71
N SER A 334 3.16 9.19 8.77
CA SER A 334 4.32 8.32 8.64
C SER A 334 3.92 6.95 8.06
N GLN A 335 4.72 6.47 7.11
CA GLN A 335 4.43 5.29 6.30
C GLN A 335 4.17 4.05 7.15
N ALA A 336 3.11 3.31 6.79
CA ALA A 336 2.66 2.09 7.44
C ALA A 336 3.80 1.06 7.57
N GLN A 337 4.32 0.86 8.78
CA GLN A 337 5.01 -0.38 9.10
C GLN A 337 3.94 -1.44 9.32
N PRO A 338 4.07 -2.65 8.71
CA PRO A 338 3.21 -3.76 9.07
C PRO A 338 3.28 -4.01 10.59
N ILE A 339 2.12 -4.06 11.24
CA ILE A 339 2.01 -4.39 12.66
C ILE A 339 1.79 -5.89 12.75
N GLU A 340 2.74 -6.60 13.34
CA GLU A 340 2.59 -8.03 13.61
C GLU A 340 1.61 -8.24 14.76
N ILE A 341 0.58 -9.06 14.52
CA ILE A 341 -0.44 -9.38 15.50
C ILE A 341 -0.53 -10.89 15.65
N ASN A 342 -0.49 -11.32 16.89
CA ASN A 342 -0.88 -12.63 17.35
C ASN A 342 -2.41 -12.64 17.62
N PRO A 343 -3.23 -13.23 16.74
CA PRO A 343 -4.67 -13.25 16.90
C PRO A 343 -5.14 -14.19 18.03
N LYS A 344 -4.22 -14.90 18.70
CA LYS A 344 -4.50 -15.67 19.93
C LYS A 344 -4.57 -14.75 21.16
N SER A 345 -4.02 -13.55 21.07
CA SER A 345 -4.11 -12.50 22.09
C SER A 345 -5.03 -11.37 21.63
N PRO A 346 -5.78 -10.71 22.53
CA PRO A 346 -6.47 -9.47 22.20
C PRO A 346 -5.48 -8.38 21.77
N LEU A 347 -5.91 -7.51 20.85
CA LEU A 347 -5.15 -6.35 20.39
C LEU A 347 -5.75 -5.09 20.99
N ASN A 348 -5.00 -4.40 21.84
CA ASN A 348 -5.36 -3.08 22.32
C ASN A 348 -4.89 -2.01 21.33
N ILE A 349 -5.81 -1.13 20.94
CA ILE A 349 -5.55 0.02 20.08
C ILE A 349 -5.83 1.27 20.90
N THR A 350 -4.80 2.07 21.17
CA THR A 350 -4.91 3.28 21.99
C THR A 350 -4.59 4.51 21.14
N SER A 351 -5.57 5.37 20.94
CA SER A 351 -5.46 6.62 20.20
C SER A 351 -5.28 7.78 21.15
N THR A 352 -4.24 8.59 20.95
CA THR A 352 -3.86 9.72 21.83
C THR A 352 -3.47 10.94 21.01
N ALA A 353 -4.01 12.09 21.36
CA ALA A 353 -3.60 13.38 20.84
C ALA A 353 -2.16 13.74 21.22
N GLN A 354 -1.35 14.18 20.25
CA GLN A 354 0.03 14.64 20.48
C GLN A 354 0.27 16.03 19.88
N GLY A 355 0.85 16.93 20.68
CA GLY A 355 1.34 18.23 20.21
C GLY A 355 0.32 19.37 20.36
N GLY A 356 0.84 20.59 20.56
CA GLY A 356 0.06 21.84 20.68
C GLY A 356 -0.46 22.14 22.09
N ASP A 357 -0.48 23.42 22.50
CA ASP A 357 -1.18 23.93 23.70
C ASP A 357 -2.70 23.87 23.52
N CYS A 358 -3.21 22.79 22.94
CA CYS A 358 -4.63 22.56 22.80
C CYS A 358 -5.10 22.07 24.16
N THR A 359 -5.37 23.02 25.04
CA THR A 359 -5.87 22.76 26.38
C THR A 359 -7.35 22.34 26.29
N SER A 360 -7.65 21.22 25.63
CA SER A 360 -8.71 20.39 26.18
C SER A 360 -8.14 19.81 27.47
N THR A 361 -8.89 19.91 28.55
CA THR A 361 -8.39 19.75 29.92
C THR A 361 -7.94 18.34 30.31
N ALA A 362 -7.94 17.38 29.37
CA ALA A 362 -7.09 16.20 29.37
C ALA A 362 -7.09 15.61 27.95
N PRO A 363 -5.93 15.29 27.33
CA PRO A 363 -5.91 14.41 26.17
C PRO A 363 -6.27 13.01 26.69
N GLU A 364 -7.57 12.72 26.77
CA GLU A 364 -8.02 11.39 27.09
C GLU A 364 -7.59 10.46 25.95
N SER A 365 -6.69 9.53 26.28
CA SER A 365 -6.38 8.43 25.38
C SER A 365 -7.59 7.53 25.31
N LEU A 366 -8.12 7.30 24.11
CA LEU A 366 -9.19 6.33 23.88
C LEU A 366 -8.57 4.99 23.54
N SER A 367 -8.92 3.94 24.27
CA SER A 367 -8.44 2.58 24.01
C SER A 367 -9.59 1.69 23.55
N HIS A 368 -9.28 0.69 22.75
CA HIS A 368 -10.22 -0.34 22.32
C HIS A 368 -9.54 -1.69 22.22
N GLU A 369 -10.10 -2.71 22.86
CA GLU A 369 -9.62 -4.10 22.79
C GLU A 369 -10.31 -4.84 21.64
N VAL A 370 -9.54 -5.31 20.66
CA VAL A 370 -9.96 -6.24 19.60
C VAL A 370 -9.65 -7.67 20.05
N ASP A 371 -10.66 -8.38 20.52
CA ASP A 371 -10.58 -9.83 20.71
C ASP A 371 -10.98 -10.53 19.42
N PHE A 372 -10.00 -11.11 18.72
CA PHE A 372 -10.26 -11.81 17.47
C PHE A 372 -11.19 -13.02 17.61
N ASN A 373 -11.46 -13.52 18.81
CA ASN A 373 -12.43 -14.60 19.04
C ASN A 373 -13.86 -14.08 19.28
N ASP A 374 -14.03 -12.77 19.40
CA ASP A 374 -15.31 -12.11 19.59
C ASP A 374 -15.59 -11.14 18.42
N PRO A 375 -16.51 -11.49 17.49
CA PRO A 375 -16.80 -10.63 16.34
C PRO A 375 -17.41 -9.28 16.72
N ARG A 376 -17.80 -9.11 18.00
CA ARG A 376 -18.32 -7.86 18.54
C ARG A 376 -17.26 -6.83 18.83
N THR A 377 -15.99 -7.18 18.86
CA THR A 377 -14.93 -6.20 19.14
C THR A 377 -14.36 -5.57 17.86
N PHE A 378 -14.65 -6.07 16.66
CA PHE A 378 -14.07 -5.54 15.42
C PHE A 378 -14.97 -5.64 14.19
N ASN A 379 -16.28 -5.84 14.40
CA ASN A 379 -17.26 -6.06 13.33
C ASN A 379 -16.86 -7.25 12.42
N GLY A 380 -16.72 -8.42 13.05
CA GLY A 380 -16.37 -9.68 12.39
C GLY A 380 -17.43 -10.12 11.38
N ASP A 381 -17.02 -10.89 10.37
CA ASP A 381 -17.95 -11.34 9.32
C ASP A 381 -18.76 -12.54 9.77
N HIS A 382 -20.07 -12.47 9.54
CA HIS A 382 -20.98 -13.58 9.77
C HIS A 382 -20.83 -14.62 8.66
N GLU A 383 -20.90 -15.91 8.99
CA GLU A 383 -20.67 -17.02 8.07
C GLU A 383 -21.68 -17.08 6.91
N THR A 384 -22.94 -16.74 7.17
CA THR A 384 -24.02 -16.74 6.14
C THR A 384 -24.49 -15.37 5.68
N ASP A 385 -24.07 -14.28 6.34
CA ASP A 385 -24.58 -12.93 6.05
C ASP A 385 -23.44 -11.91 6.13
N LEU A 386 -22.72 -11.77 5.02
CA LEU A 386 -21.59 -10.84 4.94
C LEU A 386 -22.00 -9.38 5.20
N LEU A 387 -23.30 -9.05 5.05
CA LEU A 387 -23.87 -7.73 5.29
C LEU A 387 -24.43 -7.56 6.71
N TRP A 388 -24.34 -8.58 7.57
CA TRP A 388 -24.78 -8.47 8.96
C TRP A 388 -24.06 -7.31 9.64
N ASP A 389 -24.86 -6.36 10.09
CA ASP A 389 -24.44 -5.15 10.75
C ASP A 389 -24.28 -5.45 12.24
N ASN A 390 -23.03 -5.43 12.71
CA ASN A 390 -22.78 -5.35 14.13
C ASN A 390 -22.69 -3.89 14.56
N SER A 391 -23.85 -3.24 14.67
CA SER A 391 -23.96 -1.83 15.04
C SER A 391 -23.46 -1.56 16.46
N ASN A 392 -23.20 -2.62 17.23
CA ASN A 392 -22.66 -2.56 18.57
C ASN A 392 -21.29 -3.22 18.59
N VAL A 393 -20.28 -2.57 17.99
CA VAL A 393 -18.92 -2.89 18.39
C VAL A 393 -18.83 -2.57 19.89
N LYS A 394 -18.63 -3.60 20.71
CA LYS A 394 -18.62 -3.47 22.17
C LYS A 394 -17.23 -3.75 22.68
N GLU A 395 -16.81 -3.01 23.69
CA GLU A 395 -15.77 -3.49 24.58
C GLU A 395 -16.21 -4.78 25.27
N LYS A 396 -15.23 -5.62 25.59
CA LYS A 396 -15.39 -6.96 26.16
C LYS A 396 -16.29 -7.02 27.40
N ASP A 397 -16.31 -5.95 28.20
CA ASP A 397 -17.03 -5.89 29.47
C ASP A 397 -18.51 -5.48 29.33
N GLY A 398 -18.97 -5.21 28.10
CA GLY A 398 -20.40 -4.97 27.82
C GLY A 398 -20.96 -3.65 28.37
N VAL A 399 -20.10 -2.75 28.85
CA VAL A 399 -20.46 -1.39 29.23
C VAL A 399 -20.75 -0.59 27.96
N SER A 400 -21.92 0.06 27.92
CA SER A 400 -22.47 0.75 26.74
C SER A 400 -21.90 2.13 26.48
N ASP A 401 -20.86 2.55 27.19
CA ASP A 401 -20.52 3.97 27.32
C ASP A 401 -19.63 4.52 26.19
N HIS A 402 -19.31 3.73 25.17
CA HIS A 402 -18.33 4.14 24.17
C HIS A 402 -18.85 4.01 22.74
N GLU A 403 -19.76 4.92 22.39
CA GLU A 403 -20.07 5.34 21.00
C GLU A 403 -18.85 5.96 20.27
N ARG A 404 -17.62 5.71 20.75
CA ARG A 404 -16.42 6.45 20.35
C ARG A 404 -15.47 5.65 19.46
N VAL A 405 -15.65 4.33 19.32
CA VAL A 405 -14.82 3.51 18.43
C VAL A 405 -15.70 2.72 17.49
N HIS A 406 -15.46 2.89 16.19
CA HIS A 406 -16.26 2.27 15.15
C HIS A 406 -15.42 1.47 14.18
N PHE A 407 -15.94 0.29 13.81
CA PHE A 407 -15.39 -0.55 12.76
C PHE A 407 -16.41 -0.67 11.63
N PHE A 408 -16.06 -0.15 10.46
CA PHE A 408 -16.91 -0.23 9.28
C PHE A 408 -16.31 -1.19 8.25
N LYS A 409 -17.18 -1.96 7.60
CA LYS A 409 -16.84 -2.88 6.51
C LYS A 409 -17.56 -2.51 5.22
N GLN A 410 -17.16 -3.13 4.12
CA GLN A 410 -17.87 -3.01 2.85
C GLN A 410 -19.36 -3.37 3.01
N GLY A 411 -20.26 -2.58 2.42
CA GLY A 411 -21.70 -2.80 2.47
C GLY A 411 -22.39 -2.22 3.71
N PHE A 412 -21.66 -1.49 4.57
CA PHE A 412 -22.18 -0.96 5.82
C PHE A 412 -22.81 0.44 5.66
N ASN A 413 -24.00 0.64 6.23
CA ASN A 413 -24.65 1.96 6.27
C ASN A 413 -23.99 2.80 7.36
N ILE A 414 -23.48 3.98 7.01
CA ILE A 414 -22.84 4.87 7.96
C ILE A 414 -23.95 5.50 8.82
N PRO A 415 -23.92 5.29 10.16
CA PRO A 415 -25.01 5.74 11.00
C PRO A 415 -25.18 7.27 10.97
N THR A 416 -26.44 7.70 10.98
CA THR A 416 -26.83 9.11 10.80
C THR A 416 -26.65 9.96 12.05
N GLU A 417 -26.47 9.30 13.19
CA GLU A 417 -26.14 9.87 14.49
C GLU A 417 -24.73 10.47 14.52
N TYR A 418 -23.81 10.00 13.66
CA TYR A 418 -22.47 10.58 13.48
C TYR A 418 -22.50 11.83 12.59
N LYS A 419 -23.32 12.80 13.01
CA LYS A 419 -23.39 14.12 12.40
C LYS A 419 -22.07 14.84 12.61
N GLY A 420 -21.72 15.73 11.69
CA GLY A 420 -20.60 16.61 11.94
C GLY A 420 -20.99 17.66 12.98
N TYR A 421 -20.00 18.34 13.55
CA TYR A 421 -20.23 19.51 14.37
C TYR A 421 -20.83 20.64 13.51
N ASP A 422 -22.01 21.12 13.84
CA ASP A 422 -22.63 22.28 13.20
C ASP A 422 -22.58 23.44 14.19
N ALA A 423 -21.66 24.37 13.92
CA ALA A 423 -21.36 25.46 14.82
C ALA A 423 -22.53 26.45 14.92
N LYS A 424 -23.35 26.56 13.87
CA LYS A 424 -24.45 27.53 13.78
C LYS A 424 -25.84 26.92 13.90
N LYS A 425 -25.94 25.59 14.02
CA LYS A 425 -27.20 24.84 14.11
C LYS A 425 -28.12 25.12 12.92
N ASN A 426 -27.57 25.23 11.72
CA ASN A 426 -28.31 25.45 10.48
C ASN A 426 -28.62 24.10 9.77
N GLU A 427 -29.38 24.10 8.67
CA GLU A 427 -29.70 22.84 7.95
C GLU A 427 -28.65 22.44 6.91
N LEU A 428 -27.67 23.33 6.64
CA LEU A 428 -26.74 23.24 5.52
C LEU A 428 -25.30 23.31 6.03
N TYR A 429 -24.50 22.32 5.68
CA TYR A 429 -23.07 22.37 5.96
C TYR A 429 -22.42 23.59 5.27
N GLU A 430 -21.90 24.51 6.07
CA GLU A 430 -21.12 25.66 5.60
C GLU A 430 -19.77 25.68 6.32
N GLN A 431 -18.71 25.23 5.63
CA GLN A 431 -17.35 25.24 6.20
C GLN A 431 -16.90 26.63 6.70
N ALA A 432 -17.40 27.70 6.07
CA ALA A 432 -17.11 29.09 6.47
C ALA A 432 -17.66 29.44 7.86
N ASP A 433 -18.59 28.64 8.35
CA ASP A 433 -19.34 28.89 9.57
C ASP A 433 -18.82 28.08 10.77
N GLY A 434 -17.75 27.30 10.57
CA GLY A 434 -17.15 26.44 11.59
C GLY A 434 -17.67 25.00 11.55
N ASP A 435 -18.51 24.66 10.58
CA ASP A 435 -19.09 23.32 10.48
C ASP A 435 -18.02 22.28 10.13
N GLN A 436 -18.16 21.12 10.74
CA GLN A 436 -17.37 19.93 10.49
C GLN A 436 -18.20 18.91 9.71
N LEU A 437 -17.53 18.15 8.84
CA LEU A 437 -18.22 17.18 7.99
C LEU A 437 -18.71 16.02 8.86
N SER A 438 -19.91 15.50 8.60
CA SER A 438 -20.30 14.20 9.15
C SER A 438 -19.34 13.11 8.71
N LEU A 439 -19.22 12.03 9.48
CA LEU A 439 -18.36 10.90 9.13
C LEU A 439 -18.67 10.37 7.72
N GLY A 440 -19.95 10.24 7.38
CA GLY A 440 -20.40 9.82 6.06
C GLY A 440 -19.94 10.78 4.94
N ARG A 441 -20.06 12.09 5.18
CA ARG A 441 -19.63 13.12 4.25
C ARG A 441 -18.12 13.16 4.08
N PHE A 442 -17.37 12.97 5.17
CA PHE A 442 -15.91 12.86 5.17
C PHE A 442 -15.47 11.66 4.31
N LEU A 443 -16.04 10.47 4.57
CA LEU A 443 -15.73 9.25 3.82
C LEU A 443 -16.15 9.34 2.35
N TYR A 444 -17.24 10.05 2.02
CA TYR A 444 -17.60 10.39 0.64
C TYR A 444 -16.51 11.25 -0.02
N GLY A 445 -16.00 12.28 0.68
CA GLY A 445 -14.89 13.10 0.20
C GLY A 445 -13.60 12.32 -0.05
N LYS A 446 -13.40 11.20 0.66
CA LYS A 446 -12.29 10.25 0.46
C LYS A 446 -12.58 9.19 -0.62
N GLY A 447 -13.76 9.21 -1.24
CA GLY A 447 -14.18 8.23 -2.24
C GLY A 447 -14.47 6.84 -1.67
N LEU A 448 -14.76 6.74 -0.37
CA LEU A 448 -15.00 5.46 0.31
C LEU A 448 -16.49 5.19 0.58
N ALA A 449 -17.32 6.23 0.56
CA ALA A 449 -18.76 6.13 0.78
C ALA A 449 -19.54 6.69 -0.40
N ILE A 450 -20.76 6.20 -0.60
CA ILE A 450 -21.74 6.73 -1.55
C ILE A 450 -22.99 7.23 -0.82
N PRO A 451 -23.69 8.25 -1.34
CA PRO A 451 -24.97 8.69 -0.81
C PRO A 451 -26.06 7.66 -1.17
N LEU A 452 -26.96 7.38 -0.21
CA LEU A 452 -28.12 6.51 -0.44
C LEU A 452 -29.35 7.28 -0.93
N ASN A 453 -29.37 8.59 -0.72
CA ASN A 453 -30.45 9.50 -1.11
C ASN A 453 -29.86 10.83 -1.59
N ASN A 454 -30.71 11.67 -2.18
CA ASN A 454 -30.36 13.03 -2.63
C ASN A 454 -29.34 13.12 -3.79
N GLY A 455 -29.08 12.03 -4.50
CA GLY A 455 -28.20 12.03 -5.68
C GLY A 455 -26.76 12.36 -5.31
N ASP A 456 -26.09 13.21 -6.10
CA ASP A 456 -24.68 13.59 -5.88
C ASP A 456 -24.50 14.79 -4.94
N ASN A 457 -25.53 15.18 -4.17
CA ASN A 457 -25.42 16.28 -3.21
C ASN A 457 -25.15 15.74 -1.79
N PRO A 458 -23.88 15.71 -1.35
CA PRO A 458 -23.53 15.16 -0.05
C PRO A 458 -23.72 16.17 1.09
N ASP A 459 -24.02 17.44 0.79
CA ASP A 459 -24.02 18.53 1.78
C ASP A 459 -25.40 18.74 2.44
N LEU A 460 -26.42 18.01 2.02
CA LEU A 460 -27.72 18.04 2.69
C LEU A 460 -27.67 17.23 3.98
N SER A 461 -28.16 17.81 5.08
CA SER A 461 -28.24 17.16 6.40
C SER A 461 -29.10 15.87 6.42
N THR A 462 -29.96 15.68 5.42
CA THR A 462 -30.75 14.46 5.24
C THR A 462 -30.04 13.37 4.44
N THR A 463 -28.88 13.66 3.84
CA THR A 463 -28.12 12.69 3.06
C THR A 463 -27.52 11.64 4.01
N THR A 464 -27.85 10.39 3.73
CA THR A 464 -27.33 9.21 4.42
C THR A 464 -26.30 8.53 3.52
N PHE A 465 -25.31 7.89 4.12
CA PHE A 465 -24.15 7.35 3.41
C PHE A 465 -23.99 5.86 3.67
N LYS A 466 -23.33 5.16 2.74
CA LYS A 466 -22.99 3.75 2.85
C LYS A 466 -21.63 3.49 2.25
N LEU A 467 -20.88 2.56 2.85
CA LEU A 467 -19.70 1.98 2.22
C LEU A 467 -20.16 1.00 1.14
N PRO A 468 -19.95 1.29 -0.16
CA PRO A 468 -20.60 0.54 -1.23
C PRO A 468 -20.00 -0.85 -1.40
N THR A 469 -20.83 -1.80 -1.83
CA THR A 469 -20.35 -3.00 -2.51
C THR A 469 -19.86 -2.67 -3.92
N LYS A 470 -19.18 -3.62 -4.58
CA LYS A 470 -18.69 -3.42 -5.96
C LYS A 470 -19.82 -3.09 -6.94
N ASP A 471 -20.95 -3.76 -6.82
CA ASP A 471 -22.09 -3.56 -7.69
C ASP A 471 -22.83 -2.25 -7.38
N GLU A 472 -23.00 -1.92 -6.09
CA GLU A 472 -23.58 -0.65 -5.67
C GLU A 472 -22.75 0.55 -6.13
N LEU A 473 -21.42 0.50 -5.99
CA LEU A 473 -20.55 1.58 -6.47
C LEU A 473 -20.69 1.74 -7.99
N LYS A 474 -20.69 0.62 -8.74
CA LYS A 474 -20.87 0.66 -10.18
C LYS A 474 -22.20 1.32 -10.57
N SER A 475 -23.31 0.89 -9.95
CA SER A 475 -24.62 1.48 -10.19
C SER A 475 -24.68 2.96 -9.84
N TYR A 476 -24.05 3.36 -8.72
CA TYR A 476 -23.94 4.77 -8.34
C TYR A 476 -23.17 5.58 -9.38
N LEU A 477 -21.98 5.15 -9.80
CA LEU A 477 -21.15 5.88 -10.77
C LEU A 477 -21.76 5.97 -12.18
N GLU A 478 -22.57 4.97 -12.56
CA GLU A 478 -23.35 4.96 -13.81
C GLU A 478 -24.52 5.95 -13.77
N ALA A 479 -25.18 6.10 -12.62
CA ALA A 479 -26.29 7.04 -12.43
C ALA A 479 -25.84 8.47 -12.07
N SER A 480 -24.62 8.61 -11.56
CA SER A 480 -24.05 9.86 -11.06
C SER A 480 -23.73 10.86 -12.17
N SER A 481 -24.01 12.13 -11.88
CA SER A 481 -23.68 13.31 -12.66
C SER A 481 -22.27 13.86 -12.40
N LEU A 482 -21.49 13.21 -11.53
CA LEU A 482 -20.09 13.57 -11.26
C LEU A 482 -19.22 13.55 -12.52
N LEU A 483 -18.16 14.35 -12.51
CA LEU A 483 -17.17 14.34 -13.58
C LEU A 483 -16.37 13.03 -13.56
N GLU A 484 -15.92 12.54 -14.72
CA GLU A 484 -15.14 11.29 -14.80
C GLU A 484 -13.88 11.30 -13.90
N ALA A 485 -13.23 12.46 -13.75
CA ALA A 485 -12.10 12.61 -12.84
C ALA A 485 -12.47 12.44 -11.36
N GLU A 486 -13.70 12.75 -10.97
CA GLU A 486 -14.22 12.56 -9.61
C GLU A 486 -14.64 11.11 -9.39
N LYS A 487 -15.27 10.49 -10.39
CA LYS A 487 -15.64 9.07 -10.36
C LYS A 487 -14.43 8.16 -10.09
N LEU A 488 -13.27 8.51 -10.66
CA LEU A 488 -12.01 7.78 -10.46
C LEU A 488 -11.48 7.80 -9.01
N LYS A 489 -11.98 8.70 -8.16
CA LYS A 489 -11.58 8.75 -6.74
C LYS A 489 -12.26 7.67 -5.91
N PHE A 490 -13.40 7.14 -6.37
CA PHE A 490 -14.17 6.19 -5.58
C PHE A 490 -13.53 4.81 -5.62
N LYS A 491 -13.32 4.22 -4.44
CA LYS A 491 -12.81 2.87 -4.25
C LYS A 491 -13.72 2.09 -3.30
N VAL A 492 -13.76 0.78 -3.52
CA VAL A 492 -14.47 -0.16 -2.67
C VAL A 492 -13.47 -0.73 -1.68
N LEU A 493 -13.85 -0.83 -0.40
CA LEU A 493 -13.03 -1.54 0.59
C LEU A 493 -12.86 -3.01 0.20
N GLY A 494 -11.64 -3.52 0.37
CA GLY A 494 -11.37 -4.96 0.30
C GLY A 494 -12.12 -5.73 1.40
N LYS A 495 -12.33 -7.04 1.19
CA LYS A 495 -12.94 -7.91 2.22
C LYS A 495 -12.07 -8.04 3.47
N ASP A 496 -10.78 -7.91 3.25
CA ASP A 496 -9.69 -7.85 4.22
C ASP A 496 -9.48 -6.43 4.79
N GLN A 497 -10.38 -5.48 4.54
CA GLN A 497 -10.25 -4.11 5.02
C GLN A 497 -11.38 -3.72 5.99
N ARG A 498 -11.03 -2.91 6.99
CA ARG A 498 -11.96 -2.24 7.89
C ARG A 498 -11.57 -0.78 8.03
N ILE A 499 -12.54 0.13 8.04
CA ILE A 499 -12.31 1.51 8.50
C ILE A 499 -12.46 1.48 10.01
N VAL A 500 -11.45 1.96 10.72
CA VAL A 500 -11.48 2.14 12.17
C VAL A 500 -11.49 3.63 12.45
N ALA A 501 -12.45 4.10 13.24
CA ALA A 501 -12.62 5.50 13.59
C ALA A 501 -12.67 5.63 15.12
N PHE A 502 -11.80 6.48 15.68
CA PHE A 502 -11.75 6.83 17.09
C PHE A 502 -12.20 8.27 17.27
N GLU A 503 -13.24 8.48 18.04
CA GLU A 503 -13.72 9.78 18.49
C GLU A 503 -12.88 10.25 19.69
N VAL A 504 -11.86 11.07 19.43
CA VAL A 504 -10.90 11.51 20.45
C VAL A 504 -11.12 12.99 20.73
N GLY A 505 -11.80 13.30 21.83
CA GLY A 505 -12.24 14.68 22.07
C GLY A 505 -13.20 14.84 23.25
N GLN A 506 -13.95 15.93 23.32
CA GLN A 506 -14.82 16.29 24.45
C GLN A 506 -15.72 15.13 24.94
N THR A 507 -15.67 14.85 26.24
CA THR A 507 -16.54 13.85 26.92
C THR A 507 -17.88 14.41 27.36
N ASP A 508 -17.98 15.72 27.51
CA ASP A 508 -19.15 16.35 28.11
C ASP A 508 -20.18 16.69 27.04
N LEU A 509 -21.07 15.72 26.80
CA LEU A 509 -22.32 15.87 26.03
C LEU A 509 -23.24 16.98 26.53
N ASN A 510 -22.92 17.55 27.70
CA ASN A 510 -23.80 18.41 28.44
C ASN A 510 -23.15 19.66 28.99
N GLU A 511 -21.84 19.92 28.91
CA GLU A 511 -21.28 21.12 29.54
C GLU A 511 -20.35 21.87 28.59
N ASP A 512 -20.61 23.16 28.40
CA ASP A 512 -19.62 24.03 27.76
C ASP A 512 -18.38 24.15 28.66
N ASN A 513 -17.32 24.80 28.17
CA ASN A 513 -16.09 25.02 28.96
C ASN A 513 -16.31 25.81 30.27
N ASN A 514 -17.54 26.27 30.55
CA ASN A 514 -17.93 26.98 31.77
C ASN A 514 -18.86 26.14 32.68
N GLY A 515 -19.11 24.86 32.39
CA GLY A 515 -20.02 24.01 33.16
C GLY A 515 -21.50 24.30 32.91
N ALA A 516 -21.84 25.02 31.84
CA ALA A 516 -23.23 25.33 31.51
C ALA A 516 -23.85 24.20 30.67
N SER A 517 -25.03 23.74 31.09
CA SER A 517 -25.74 22.66 30.40
C SER A 517 -25.97 22.99 28.93
N ILE A 518 -25.26 22.35 27.99
CA ILE A 518 -25.53 22.48 26.56
C ILE A 518 -26.76 21.64 26.26
N THR A 519 -27.95 22.18 26.50
CA THR A 519 -29.20 21.54 26.06
C THR A 519 -29.24 21.53 24.54
N GLY A 520 -28.71 20.48 23.92
CA GLY A 520 -28.84 20.18 22.50
C GLY A 520 -27.53 19.92 21.76
N GLY A 521 -27.11 18.65 21.80
CA GLY A 521 -26.34 17.98 20.74
C GLY A 521 -24.99 17.44 21.20
N ASN A 522 -24.77 16.13 21.00
CA ASN A 522 -23.44 15.53 20.96
C ASN A 522 -22.61 16.33 19.95
N PRO A 523 -21.37 16.75 20.28
CA PRO A 523 -20.42 17.14 19.25
C PRO A 523 -20.17 15.85 18.45
N GLY A 524 -20.90 15.66 17.36
CA GLY A 524 -20.72 14.45 16.58
C GLY A 524 -19.34 14.43 15.93
N PHE A 525 -19.01 13.29 15.31
CA PHE A 525 -17.71 12.99 14.72
C PHE A 525 -17.00 14.22 14.14
N ASP A 526 -15.87 14.54 14.72
CA ASP A 526 -15.30 15.87 14.72
C ASP A 526 -13.90 15.85 14.05
N LEU A 527 -13.35 17.02 13.75
CA LEU A 527 -12.07 17.12 13.02
C LEU A 527 -10.86 16.58 13.80
N GLN A 528 -11.04 16.25 15.09
CA GLN A 528 -10.04 15.71 16.01
C GLN A 528 -9.92 14.19 15.95
N ASP A 529 -10.81 13.56 15.19
CA ASP A 529 -10.94 12.13 15.23
C ASP A 529 -9.91 11.41 14.36
N ASN A 530 -9.51 10.24 14.85
CA ASN A 530 -8.49 9.41 14.22
C ASN A 530 -9.15 8.32 13.40
N ILE A 531 -9.09 8.45 12.07
CA ILE A 531 -9.66 7.50 11.12
C ILE A 531 -8.57 6.91 10.23
N PHE A 532 -8.55 5.58 10.16
CA PHE A 532 -7.66 4.84 9.28
C PHE A 532 -8.31 3.57 8.74
N ILE A 533 -7.82 3.11 7.58
CA ILE A 533 -8.12 1.78 7.06
C ILE A 533 -7.11 0.81 7.63
N VAL A 534 -7.60 -0.24 8.28
CA VAL A 534 -6.82 -1.42 8.65
C VAL A 534 -7.03 -2.49 7.59
N THR A 535 -5.93 -3.02 7.05
CA THR A 535 -5.94 -4.18 6.14
C THR A 535 -5.37 -5.39 6.85
N SER A 536 -6.12 -6.49 6.87
CA SER A 536 -5.76 -7.74 7.53
C SER A 536 -6.49 -8.95 6.95
N ASN A 537 -5.73 -10.02 6.67
CA ASN A 537 -6.27 -11.31 6.22
C ASN A 537 -7.22 -11.97 7.25
N VAL A 538 -7.15 -11.58 8.53
CA VAL A 538 -8.07 -12.13 9.55
C VAL A 538 -9.53 -11.75 9.27
N PHE A 539 -9.77 -10.58 8.70
CA PHE A 539 -11.12 -10.12 8.39
C PHE A 539 -11.76 -10.94 7.27
N GLU A 540 -10.97 -11.39 6.30
CA GLU A 540 -11.46 -12.25 5.23
C GLU A 540 -11.63 -13.71 5.68
N THR A 541 -10.64 -14.24 6.41
CA THR A 541 -10.55 -15.67 6.73
C THR A 541 -11.42 -16.09 7.92
N LYS A 542 -11.60 -15.22 8.92
CA LYS A 542 -12.35 -15.57 10.13
C LYS A 542 -13.82 -15.21 9.97
N LYS A 543 -14.67 -16.24 9.91
CA LYS A 543 -16.13 -16.11 9.88
C LYS A 543 -16.73 -16.64 11.17
N PHE A 544 -17.81 -16.01 11.62
CA PHE A 544 -18.45 -16.30 12.89
C PHE A 544 -19.88 -16.77 12.69
N LYS A 545 -20.32 -17.66 13.59
CA LYS A 545 -21.70 -18.15 13.63
C LYS A 545 -22.65 -17.05 14.14
N SER A 546 -23.93 -17.18 13.83
CA SER A 546 -24.96 -16.20 14.21
C SER A 546 -25.09 -15.99 15.72
N ASP A 547 -24.89 -17.05 16.49
CA ASP A 547 -24.96 -17.02 17.96
C ASP A 547 -23.82 -16.20 18.60
N CYS A 548 -22.71 -16.00 17.89
CA CYS A 548 -21.59 -15.19 18.36
C CYS A 548 -21.89 -13.69 18.49
N PHE A 549 -22.91 -13.18 17.80
CA PHE A 549 -23.26 -11.76 17.82
C PHE A 549 -24.23 -11.40 18.95
N GLY A 550 -24.67 -12.38 19.75
CA GLY A 550 -25.52 -12.17 20.91
C GLY A 550 -24.80 -11.48 22.09
N VAL A 551 -25.56 -11.11 23.12
CA VAL A 551 -25.02 -10.50 24.36
C VAL A 551 -24.00 -11.38 25.08
N SER A 552 -24.06 -12.70 24.90
CA SER A 552 -23.13 -13.68 25.48
C SER A 552 -21.85 -13.91 24.67
N GLY A 553 -21.71 -13.28 23.50
CA GLY A 553 -20.61 -13.52 22.56
C GLY A 553 -20.63 -14.91 21.97
N CYS A 554 -19.52 -15.32 21.33
CA CYS A 554 -19.29 -16.73 21.02
C CYS A 554 -19.16 -17.48 22.35
N SER A 555 -20.27 -17.90 22.96
CA SER A 555 -20.22 -18.83 24.08
C SER A 555 -19.65 -20.11 23.49
N GLY A 556 -18.34 -20.28 23.63
CA GLY A 556 -17.66 -21.50 23.25
C GLY A 556 -18.48 -22.61 23.85
N GLY A 557 -19.11 -23.41 22.99
CA GLY A 557 -19.64 -24.68 23.41
C GLY A 557 -18.45 -25.37 24.05
N THR A 558 -18.36 -25.28 25.37
CA THR A 558 -17.50 -26.14 26.14
C THR A 558 -17.99 -27.50 25.71
N SER A 559 -17.22 -28.12 24.82
CA SER A 559 -17.28 -29.54 24.56
C SER A 559 -17.30 -30.14 25.94
N THR A 560 -18.49 -30.50 26.40
CA THR A 560 -18.66 -31.26 27.62
C THR A 560 -17.95 -32.54 27.27
N ASN A 561 -16.72 -32.67 27.76
CA ASN A 561 -15.97 -33.91 27.74
C ASN A 561 -16.86 -34.92 28.45
N ASN A 562 -17.63 -35.63 27.65
CA ASN A 562 -18.47 -36.72 28.08
C ASN A 562 -17.48 -37.78 28.53
N SER A 563 -17.25 -37.82 29.85
CA SER A 563 -16.52 -38.87 30.55
C SER A 563 -17.36 -40.14 30.53
N GLY A 564 -17.61 -40.65 29.33
CA GLY A 564 -18.12 -41.99 29.10
C GLY A 564 -16.94 -42.95 29.23
N SER A 565 -16.80 -43.60 30.38
CA SER A 565 -16.03 -44.83 30.48
C SER A 565 -16.70 -45.88 29.60
N GLY A 566 -16.23 -46.01 28.37
CA GLY A 566 -16.66 -47.02 27.42
C GLY A 566 -15.44 -47.75 26.89
N SER A 567 -15.06 -48.84 27.54
CA SER A 567 -14.19 -49.87 26.97
C SER A 567 -14.80 -50.37 25.67
N GLY A 568 -14.11 -50.18 24.55
CA GLY A 568 -14.53 -50.71 23.25
C GLY A 568 -13.39 -50.69 22.26
N GLU A 569 -13.03 -51.87 21.78
CA GLU A 569 -11.98 -52.19 20.81
C GLU A 569 -12.11 -51.44 19.47
N TYR A 570 -10.94 -51.00 18.93
CA TYR A 570 -10.42 -50.99 17.53
C TYR A 570 -11.36 -50.79 16.32
N PRO A 571 -10.93 -50.08 15.24
CA PRO A 571 -9.79 -50.46 14.40
C PRO A 571 -8.76 -49.37 14.07
#